data_AF-A0A4V2YXS7-F1
#
_entry.id   AF-A0A4V2YXS7-F1
#
_cell.length_a   1.000
_cell.length_b   1.000
_cell.length_c   1.000
_cell.angle_alpha   90.00
_cell.angle_beta   90.00
_cell.angle_gamma   90.00
#
_symmetry.space_group_name_H-M   'P 1'
#
loop_
_entity.id
_entity.type
_entity.pdbx_description
1 polymer ?
#
loop_
_entity_poly.entity_id
_entity_poly.type
_entity_poly.pdbx_seq_one_letter_code
_entity_poly.pdbx_strand_id
1 'polypeptide(L)'
;MSLIGNIEVREMVGSITPDELGASFCANDTLINTPTVVNALFEERSRMEPKWWPALRCRLIYSHDTILSVETTDGKFLVDKTVIATGVWTERLIATNRGRHADREERLQVVATAPLPQSIKPVARVRRRPSNTPCSAISPHGTRMPSRPS
;
A
#
# COMPACT_ATOMS: atom_id res chain seq x y z
N MET A 1 -21.22 8.03 -3.81
CA MET A 1 -20.90 9.28 -3.10
C MET A 1 -22.19 10.04 -2.89
N SER A 2 -22.42 10.63 -1.72
CA SER A 2 -23.57 11.48 -1.40
C SER A 2 -23.11 12.73 -0.66
N LEU A 3 -23.91 13.79 -0.69
CA LEU A 3 -23.72 14.95 0.18
C LEU A 3 -24.54 14.76 1.45
N ILE A 4 -23.94 15.05 2.60
CA ILE A 4 -24.57 14.95 3.91
C ILE A 4 -24.50 16.31 4.62
N GLY A 5 -25.53 16.62 5.41
CA GLY A 5 -25.59 17.88 6.16
C GLY A 5 -24.76 17.87 7.44
N ASN A 6 -24.53 19.05 8.02
CA ASN A 6 -23.81 19.24 9.29
C ASN A 6 -24.25 18.28 10.41
N ILE A 7 -25.56 18.10 10.60
CA ILE A 7 -26.11 17.23 11.67
C ILE A 7 -25.61 15.79 11.49
N GLU A 8 -25.73 15.25 10.28
CA GLU A 8 -25.28 13.89 9.96
C GLU A 8 -23.76 13.74 10.09
N VAL A 9 -22.99 14.74 9.68
CA VAL A 9 -21.53 14.77 9.86
C VAL A 9 -21.18 14.65 11.34
N ARG A 10 -21.79 15.46 12.20
CA ARG A 10 -21.52 15.48 13.65
C ARG A 10 -21.99 14.22 14.36
N GLU A 11 -23.09 13.63 13.89
CA GLU A 11 -23.52 12.33 14.40
C GLU A 11 -22.50 11.23 14.08
N MET A 12 -21.83 11.28 12.94
CA MET A 12 -20.83 10.29 12.55
C MET A 12 -19.43 10.56 13.13
N VAL A 13 -19.03 11.82 13.19
CA VAL A 13 -17.68 12.27 13.60
C VAL A 13 -17.84 13.40 14.62
N GLY A 14 -17.97 13.03 15.89
CA GLY A 14 -18.31 13.99 16.96
C GLY A 14 -17.23 15.06 17.23
N SER A 15 -16.01 14.84 16.74
CA SER A 15 -14.89 15.79 16.86
C SER A 15 -14.86 16.88 15.79
N ILE A 16 -15.71 16.83 14.76
CA ILE A 16 -15.81 17.91 13.76
C ILE A 16 -16.53 19.11 14.39
N THR A 17 -16.03 20.31 14.07
CA THR A 17 -16.52 21.56 14.65
C THR A 17 -17.93 21.92 14.16
N PRO A 18 -18.71 22.71 14.94
CA PRO A 18 -20.11 22.99 14.60
C PRO A 18 -20.34 23.87 13.37
N ASP A 19 -19.30 24.56 12.89
CA ASP A 19 -19.32 25.48 11.75
C ASP A 19 -19.18 24.79 10.38
N GLU A 20 -18.95 23.48 10.35
CA GLU A 20 -18.88 22.70 9.10
C GLU A 20 -20.23 22.72 8.34
N LEU A 21 -20.24 22.94 7.03
CA LEU A 21 -21.52 23.03 6.29
C LEU A 21 -22.09 21.65 5.94
N GLY A 22 -21.22 20.66 5.79
CA GLY A 22 -21.57 19.30 5.39
C GLY A 22 -20.36 18.53 4.91
N ALA A 23 -20.56 17.40 4.25
CA ALA A 23 -19.44 16.64 3.67
C ALA A 23 -19.86 15.83 2.43
N SER A 24 -18.87 15.50 1.61
CA SER A 24 -18.98 14.40 0.64
C SER A 24 -18.72 13.07 1.35
N PHE A 25 -19.67 12.15 1.28
CA PHE A 25 -19.63 10.86 1.94
C PHE A 25 -19.59 9.70 0.95
N CYS A 26 -18.67 8.76 1.19
CA CYS A 26 -18.54 7.50 0.44
C CYS A 26 -18.61 6.31 1.41
N ALA A 27 -19.77 5.68 1.51
CA ALA A 27 -20.03 4.61 2.48
C ALA A 27 -19.11 3.37 2.34
N ASN A 28 -18.57 3.14 1.15
CA ASN A 28 -17.74 1.96 0.85
C ASN A 28 -16.24 2.28 0.85
N ASP A 29 -15.85 3.55 1.03
CA ASP A 29 -14.45 3.92 1.09
C ASP A 29 -13.92 3.61 2.49
N THR A 30 -12.72 3.02 2.54
CA THR A 30 -12.05 2.66 3.78
C THR A 30 -10.55 2.75 3.61
N LEU A 31 -9.85 2.83 4.74
CA LEU A 31 -8.41 2.62 4.77
C LEU A 31 -8.11 1.14 4.58
N ILE A 32 -7.04 0.87 3.83
CA ILE A 32 -6.46 -0.47 3.69
C ILE A 32 -5.09 -0.51 4.35
N ASN A 33 -4.72 -1.68 4.87
CA ASN A 33 -3.33 -1.95 5.22
C ASN A 33 -2.60 -2.40 3.94
N THR A 34 -1.90 -1.48 3.28
CA THR A 34 -1.24 -1.72 2.00
C THR A 34 -0.28 -2.93 2.02
N PRO A 35 0.62 -3.08 3.01
CA PRO A 35 1.44 -4.30 3.15
C PRO A 35 0.63 -5.59 3.14
N THR A 36 -0.49 -5.65 3.86
CA THR A 36 -1.35 -6.85 3.90
C THR A 36 -1.91 -7.18 2.51
N VAL A 37 -2.38 -6.16 1.78
CA VAL A 37 -2.94 -6.35 0.43
C VAL A 37 -1.87 -6.82 -0.56
N VAL A 38 -0.68 -6.21 -0.54
CA VAL A 38 0.44 -6.60 -1.41
C VAL A 38 0.88 -8.04 -1.14
N ASN A 39 0.99 -8.44 0.13
CA ASN A 39 1.35 -9.80 0.50
C ASN A 39 0.30 -10.82 0.02
N ALA A 40 -0.98 -10.52 0.18
CA ALA A 40 -2.05 -11.40 -0.31
C ALA A 40 -1.99 -11.58 -1.84
N LEU A 41 -1.76 -10.50 -2.60
CA LEU A 41 -1.56 -10.59 -4.05
C LEU A 41 -0.31 -11.40 -4.42
N PHE A 42 0.74 -11.25 -3.63
CA PHE A 42 1.99 -11.98 -3.84
C PHE A 42 1.84 -13.50 -3.59
N GLU A 43 1.09 -13.88 -2.55
CA GLU A 43 0.76 -15.27 -2.25
C GLU A 43 -0.04 -15.93 -3.37
N GLU A 44 -1.09 -15.26 -3.88
CA GLU A 44 -1.87 -15.78 -5.00
C GLU A 44 -1.03 -15.89 -6.29
N ARG A 45 -0.18 -14.89 -6.56
CA ARG A 45 0.78 -14.92 -7.67
C ARG A 45 1.67 -16.15 -7.61
N SER A 46 2.15 -16.54 -6.42
CA SER A 46 3.02 -17.71 -6.26
C SER A 46 2.36 -19.02 -6.69
N ARG A 47 1.02 -19.08 -6.70
CA ARG A 47 0.24 -20.24 -7.18
C ARG A 47 0.12 -20.32 -8.70
N MET A 48 0.43 -19.24 -9.42
CA MET A 48 0.32 -19.15 -10.89
C MET A 48 1.67 -19.39 -11.60
N GLU A 49 2.73 -19.69 -10.85
CA GLU A 49 4.09 -19.96 -11.32
C GLU A 49 4.85 -18.88 -12.14
N PRO A 50 4.55 -17.57 -12.11
CA PRO A 50 5.43 -16.60 -12.74
C PRO A 50 6.74 -16.52 -11.94
N LYS A 51 7.87 -16.68 -12.62
CA LYS A 51 9.21 -16.55 -12.03
C LYS A 51 9.38 -15.19 -11.34
N TRP A 52 9.84 -15.20 -10.10
CA TRP A 52 10.11 -14.00 -9.32
C TRP A 52 11.59 -13.88 -9.02
N TRP A 53 12.09 -12.67 -9.17
CA TRP A 53 13.39 -12.29 -8.67
C TRP A 53 13.24 -11.07 -7.75
N PRO A 54 13.41 -11.24 -6.44
CA PRO A 54 13.36 -10.14 -5.50
C PRO A 54 14.63 -9.26 -5.62
N ALA A 55 14.47 -7.96 -5.37
CA ALA A 55 15.56 -7.01 -5.13
C ALA A 55 16.61 -6.84 -6.25
N LEU A 56 16.22 -6.96 -7.52
CA LEU A 56 17.14 -6.74 -8.63
C LEU A 56 17.24 -5.25 -8.99
N ARG A 57 18.47 -4.73 -9.00
CA ARG A 57 18.78 -3.57 -9.83
C ARG A 57 18.62 -4.00 -11.28
N CYS A 58 17.89 -3.21 -12.06
CA CYS A 58 17.68 -3.49 -13.46
C CYS A 58 18.05 -2.30 -14.33
N ARG A 59 18.37 -2.62 -15.59
CA ARG A 59 18.58 -1.68 -16.67
C ARG A 59 17.77 -2.12 -17.87
N LEU A 60 17.13 -1.17 -18.54
CA LEU A 60 16.42 -1.41 -19.78
C LEU A 60 17.40 -1.32 -20.95
N ILE A 61 17.39 -2.32 -21.83
CA ILE A 61 18.18 -2.34 -23.06
C ILE A 61 17.22 -2.11 -24.22
N TYR A 62 17.58 -1.17 -25.08
CA TYR A 62 16.72 -0.70 -26.15
C TYR A 62 17.34 -0.95 -27.51
N SER A 63 16.48 -1.08 -28.52
CA SER A 63 16.81 -0.82 -29.91
C SER A 63 15.82 0.20 -30.43
N HIS A 64 16.33 1.34 -30.88
CA HIS A 64 15.52 2.51 -31.21
C HIS A 64 14.58 2.84 -30.03
N ASP A 65 13.27 2.82 -30.28
CA ASP A 65 12.24 3.16 -29.28
C ASP A 65 11.63 1.94 -28.58
N THR A 66 12.19 0.74 -28.80
CA THR A 66 11.64 -0.51 -28.24
C THR A 66 12.57 -1.12 -27.19
N ILE A 67 12.02 -1.48 -26.03
CA ILE A 67 12.72 -2.27 -25.00
C ILE A 67 12.86 -3.70 -25.52
N LEU A 68 14.10 -4.14 -25.77
CA LEU A 68 14.39 -5.50 -26.23
C LEU A 68 14.64 -6.48 -25.08
N SER A 69 15.21 -5.98 -23.99
CA SER A 69 15.56 -6.83 -22.85
C SER A 69 15.70 -6.04 -21.57
N VAL A 70 15.53 -6.74 -20.45
CA VAL A 70 15.85 -6.25 -19.11
C VAL A 70 17.12 -6.94 -18.65
N GLU A 71 18.15 -6.14 -18.34
CA GLU A 71 19.38 -6.61 -17.71
C GLU A 71 19.25 -6.45 -16.20
N THR A 72 19.61 -7.48 -15.45
CA THR A 72 19.61 -7.49 -13.99
C THR A 72 20.95 -8.03 -13.48
N THR A 73 21.16 -8.04 -12.17
CA THR A 73 22.37 -8.65 -11.57
C THR A 73 22.51 -10.14 -11.85
N ASP A 74 21.41 -10.80 -12.22
CA ASP A 74 21.36 -12.25 -12.43
C ASP A 74 21.42 -12.60 -13.92
N GLY A 75 21.45 -11.60 -14.80
CA GLY A 75 21.61 -11.78 -16.24
C GLY A 75 20.66 -10.94 -17.07
N LYS A 76 20.61 -11.25 -18.37
CA LYS A 76 19.83 -10.52 -19.37
C LYS A 76 18.63 -11.34 -19.82
N PHE A 77 17.46 -10.72 -19.82
CA PHE A 77 16.18 -11.35 -20.16
C PHE A 77 15.57 -10.67 -21.38
N LEU A 78 15.40 -11.42 -22.47
CA LEU A 78 14.65 -10.96 -23.63
C LEU A 78 13.16 -10.91 -23.29
N VAL A 79 12.48 -9.84 -23.74
CA VAL A 79 11.06 -9.60 -23.42
C VAL A 79 10.33 -9.08 -24.63
N ASP A 80 9.12 -9.60 -24.87
CA ASP A 80 8.24 -9.09 -25.93
C ASP A 80 7.49 -7.82 -25.49
N LYS A 81 7.19 -7.74 -24.19
CA LYS A 81 6.49 -6.62 -23.55
C LYS A 81 7.08 -6.35 -22.18
N THR A 82 7.18 -5.07 -21.85
CA THR A 82 7.65 -4.60 -20.54
C THR A 82 6.59 -3.70 -19.92
N VAL A 83 6.26 -3.94 -18.64
CA VAL A 83 5.44 -3.04 -17.83
C VAL A 83 6.35 -2.40 -16.78
N ILE A 84 6.42 -1.07 -16.79
CA ILE A 84 7.19 -0.31 -15.82
C ILE A 84 6.26 0.10 -14.68
N ALA A 85 6.39 -0.56 -13.54
CA ALA A 85 5.60 -0.29 -12.32
C ALA A 85 6.51 0.08 -11.14
N THR A 86 7.53 0.90 -11.41
CA THR A 86 8.61 1.21 -10.45
C THR A 86 8.35 2.45 -9.61
N GLY A 87 7.12 2.97 -9.56
CA GLY A 87 6.76 4.12 -8.74
C GLY A 87 7.71 5.31 -8.93
N VAL A 88 8.22 5.86 -7.84
CA VAL A 88 9.14 7.02 -7.83
C VAL A 88 10.46 6.78 -8.57
N TRP A 89 10.85 5.53 -8.83
CA TRP A 89 12.08 5.22 -9.57
C TRP A 89 11.90 5.20 -11.09
N THR A 90 10.68 5.41 -11.59
CA THR A 90 10.34 5.34 -13.02
C THR A 90 11.21 6.26 -13.85
N GLU A 91 11.31 7.55 -13.48
CA GLU A 91 12.16 8.50 -14.19
C GLU A 91 13.62 8.01 -14.25
N ARG A 92 14.19 7.56 -13.14
CA ARG A 92 15.58 7.05 -13.11
C ARG A 92 15.78 5.81 -13.99
N LEU A 93 14.78 4.94 -14.07
CA LEU A 93 14.87 3.73 -14.89
C LEU A 93 14.80 4.04 -16.40
N ILE A 94 14.01 5.04 -16.79
CA ILE A 94 13.77 5.39 -18.21
C ILE A 94 14.60 6.57 -18.72
N ALA A 95 15.21 7.37 -17.84
CA ALA A 95 15.94 8.60 -18.19
C ALA A 95 17.08 8.35 -19.18
N THR A 96 17.51 7.10 -19.36
CA THR A 96 18.47 6.72 -20.38
C THR A 96 17.97 6.91 -21.82
N ASN A 97 16.65 7.00 -22.07
CA ASN A 97 16.08 7.04 -23.43
C ASN A 97 14.96 8.08 -23.68
N ARG A 98 15.22 9.34 -23.29
CA ARG A 98 14.58 10.54 -23.90
C ARG A 98 13.06 10.73 -23.74
N GLY A 99 12.48 10.29 -22.63
CA GLY A 99 11.18 10.79 -22.18
C GLY A 99 11.35 11.63 -20.92
N ARG A 100 10.96 12.91 -20.93
CA ARG A 100 10.67 13.61 -19.67
C ARG A 100 9.43 12.93 -19.08
N HIS A 101 9.60 12.03 -18.12
CA HIS A 101 8.50 11.69 -17.25
C HIS A 101 8.24 12.91 -16.35
N ALA A 102 6.99 13.37 -16.33
CA ALA A 102 6.58 14.52 -15.52
C ALA A 102 6.23 14.10 -14.09
N ASP A 103 6.86 13.04 -13.57
CA ASP A 103 6.62 12.58 -12.21
C ASP A 103 7.42 13.50 -11.28
N ARG A 104 6.75 14.45 -10.64
CA ARG A 104 7.36 15.24 -9.58
C ARG A 104 7.37 14.40 -8.30
N GLU A 105 8.55 14.22 -7.74
CA GLU A 105 8.69 13.67 -6.40
C GLU A 105 8.15 14.70 -5.39
N GLU A 106 6.99 14.41 -4.82
CA GLU A 106 6.41 15.22 -3.75
C GLU A 106 6.64 14.55 -2.39
N ARG A 107 6.95 15.35 -1.38
CA ARG A 107 7.11 14.86 0.00
C ARG A 107 5.78 14.97 0.73
N LEU A 108 5.26 13.83 1.19
CA LEU A 108 4.09 13.75 2.06
C LEU A 108 4.55 13.45 3.50
N GLN A 109 4.16 14.31 4.45
CA GLN A 109 4.35 14.05 5.87
C GLN A 109 3.06 13.49 6.47
N VAL A 110 3.17 12.36 7.16
CA VAL A 110 2.07 11.73 7.89
C VAL A 110 2.46 11.69 9.36
N VAL A 111 1.54 12.08 10.25
CA VAL A 111 1.76 12.12 11.70
C VAL A 111 0.77 11.16 12.36
N ALA A 112 1.28 10.33 13.26
CA ALA A 112 0.45 9.50 14.14
C ALA A 112 0.46 10.12 15.55
N THR A 113 -0.72 10.26 16.14
CA THR A 113 -0.85 10.73 17.53
C THR A 113 -0.72 9.56 18.50
N ALA A 114 -0.55 9.88 19.78
CA ALA A 114 -0.88 8.91 20.84
C ALA A 114 -2.36 8.49 20.73
N PRO A 115 -2.74 7.32 21.28
CA PRO A 115 -4.13 6.90 21.32
C PRO A 115 -5.03 7.99 21.95
N LEU A 116 -6.12 8.32 21.27
CA LEU A 116 -7.15 9.24 21.74
C LEU A 116 -8.43 8.47 22.07
N PRO A 117 -9.29 8.98 22.97
CA PRO A 117 -10.63 8.44 23.16
C PRO A 117 -11.39 8.39 21.83
N GLN A 118 -12.16 7.32 21.61
CA GLN A 118 -12.90 7.14 20.36
C GLN A 118 -13.97 8.22 20.18
N SER A 119 -13.81 9.09 19.19
CA SER A 119 -14.76 10.17 18.84
C SER A 119 -15.50 9.94 17.52
N ILE A 120 -15.21 8.84 16.83
CA ILE A 120 -15.74 8.52 15.49
C ILE A 120 -16.59 7.24 15.58
N LYS A 121 -17.82 7.30 15.06
CA LYS A 121 -18.68 6.12 14.95
C LYS A 121 -18.14 5.18 13.86
N PRO A 122 -18.10 3.85 14.10
CA PRO A 122 -17.76 2.90 13.04
C PRO A 122 -18.81 2.97 11.92
N VAL A 123 -18.40 3.46 10.75
CA VAL A 123 -19.29 3.60 9.57
C VAL A 123 -19.17 2.44 8.59
N ALA A 124 -18.05 1.69 8.61
CA ALA A 124 -17.88 0.51 7.75
C ALA A 124 -18.47 -0.75 8.41
N ARG A 125 -19.39 -1.43 7.71
CA ARG A 125 -19.81 -2.80 8.08
C ARG A 125 -18.67 -3.76 7.77
N VAL A 126 -17.77 -4.00 8.73
CA VAL A 126 -16.84 -5.12 8.64
C VAL A 126 -17.65 -6.41 8.78
N ARG A 127 -17.95 -7.09 7.67
CA ARG A 127 -18.38 -8.49 7.72
C ARG A 127 -17.23 -9.31 8.29
N ARG A 128 -17.26 -9.56 9.59
CA ARG A 128 -16.36 -10.54 10.22
C ARG A 128 -16.63 -11.89 9.56
N ARG A 129 -15.67 -12.42 8.79
CA ARG A 129 -15.62 -13.86 8.59
C ARG A 129 -15.42 -14.48 9.98
N PRO A 130 -16.17 -15.53 10.36
CA PRO A 130 -15.83 -16.29 11.55
C PRO A 130 -14.47 -16.96 11.29
N SER A 131 -13.39 -16.40 11.84
CA SER A 131 -12.10 -17.08 11.91
C SER A 131 -12.04 -17.80 13.26
N ASN A 132 -11.94 -19.13 13.22
CA ASN A 132 -11.70 -19.99 14.40
C ASN A 132 -10.24 -19.88 14.93
N THR A 133 -9.57 -18.75 14.70
CA THR A 133 -8.22 -18.51 15.16
C THR A 133 -8.28 -17.41 16.21
N PRO A 134 -7.96 -17.71 17.49
CA PRO A 134 -7.92 -16.66 18.50
C PRO A 134 -6.85 -15.64 18.12
N CYS A 135 -7.21 -14.36 18.06
CA CYS A 135 -6.26 -13.26 18.02
C CYS A 135 -5.35 -13.37 19.25
N SER A 136 -4.12 -13.85 19.07
CA SER A 136 -3.08 -13.67 20.06
C SER A 136 -2.75 -12.18 20.12
N ALA A 137 -3.08 -11.56 21.25
CA ALA A 137 -2.66 -10.21 21.56
C ALA A 137 -1.11 -10.16 21.52
N ILE A 138 -0.57 -9.35 20.61
CA ILE A 138 0.84 -8.97 20.63
C ILE A 138 1.02 -8.07 21.86
N SER A 139 1.61 -8.62 22.92
CA SER A 139 2.00 -7.85 24.10
C SER A 139 3.16 -6.89 23.73
N PRO A 140 3.13 -5.62 24.16
CA PRO A 140 4.12 -4.60 23.76
C PRO A 140 5.48 -4.73 24.47
N HIS A 141 5.72 -5.81 25.22
CA HIS A 141 7.00 -6.08 25.87
C HIS A 141 7.56 -7.40 25.37
N GLY A 142 8.35 -7.31 24.30
CA GLY A 142 9.20 -8.37 23.82
C GLY A 142 10.35 -8.61 24.79
N THR A 143 10.23 -9.66 25.60
CA THR A 143 11.39 -10.32 26.21
C THR A 143 11.08 -11.80 26.38
N ARG A 144 11.50 -12.63 25.41
CA ARG A 144 11.70 -14.06 25.65
C ARG A 144 12.98 -14.20 26.47
N MET A 145 12.85 -14.55 27.74
CA MET A 145 13.96 -15.06 28.54
C MET A 145 14.39 -16.44 28.00
N PRO A 146 15.69 -16.71 27.77
CA PRO A 146 16.16 -18.04 27.42
C PRO A 146 16.11 -18.95 28.66
N SER A 147 15.51 -20.14 28.51
CA SER A 147 15.56 -21.21 29.50
C SER A 147 17.00 -21.68 29.70
N ARG A 148 17.50 -21.66 30.95
CA ARG A 148 18.77 -22.28 31.33
C ARG A 148 18.72 -23.80 31.09
N PRO A 149 19.78 -24.41 30.56
CA PRO A 149 19.90 -25.86 30.52
C PRO A 149 20.22 -26.41 31.92
N SER A 150 19.68 -27.61 32.16
CA SER A 150 19.86 -28.48 33.33
C SER A 150 21.31 -28.83 33.62
#